data_AF-A0A937D9C2-F1
#
_entry.id   AF-A0A937D9C2-F1
#
_cell.length_a   1.000
_cell.length_b   1.000
_cell.length_c   1.000
_cell.angle_alpha   90.00
_cell.angle_beta   90.00
_cell.angle_gamma   90.00
#
_symmetry.space_group_name_H-M   'P 1'
#
loop_
_entity.id
_entity.type
_entity.pdbx_description
1 polymer ?
#
loop_
_entity_poly.entity_id
_entity_poly.type
_entity_poly.pdbx_seq_one_letter_code
_entity_poly.pdbx_strand_id
1 'polypeptide(L)'
;MLRTLRKIRQKLLNDGSIKKYLAYAIGEILLVVIGILIALQLNNWNQNRSNNNVEIQYYKAIKDQLKEDLNSLKSEIDYNKNYLGEFSYAKDIIINNDQSKINTLGTITLEMIRYSDFRRKSNVYQTLVNSSEVKLLKNKNVVQKLQSLEEMYIYINRLESTHLSVILSQIVPEIKKTIRISPFKVEDHEAIYSYQFQNNFDLLIGLMKEKEDLYKQAENEIISTISFIDQELTDKK
;
A
#
# COMPACT_ATOMS: atom_id res chain seq x y z
N MET A 1 35.98 44.41 25.25
CA MET A 1 36.54 43.10 24.87
C MET A 1 37.51 43.19 23.68
N LEU A 2 37.12 43.77 22.54
CA LEU A 2 38.03 43.93 21.39
C LEU A 2 39.23 44.89 21.63
N ARG A 3 39.06 45.97 22.42
CA ARG A 3 40.16 46.92 22.72
C ARG A 3 41.23 46.33 23.67
N THR A 4 40.84 45.47 24.60
CA THR A 4 41.77 44.85 25.57
C THR A 4 42.59 43.74 24.92
N LEU A 5 41.95 42.90 24.09
CA LEU A 5 42.64 41.88 23.27
C LEU A 5 43.63 42.52 22.29
N ARG A 6 43.27 43.66 21.68
CA ARG A 6 44.15 44.42 20.78
C ARG A 6 45.38 44.99 21.49
N LYS A 7 45.23 45.50 22.72
CA LYS A 7 46.35 46.00 23.54
C LYS A 7 47.31 44.88 23.97
N ILE A 8 46.80 43.70 24.31
CA ILE A 8 47.61 42.53 24.69
C ILE A 8 48.41 42.01 23.47
N ARG A 9 47.78 41.95 22.29
CA ARG A 9 48.44 41.60 21.02
C ARG A 9 49.60 42.55 20.68
N GLN A 10 49.40 43.86 20.83
CA GLN A 10 50.45 44.85 20.61
C GLN A 10 51.62 44.72 21.61
N LYS A 11 51.32 44.42 22.89
CA LYS A 11 52.35 44.24 23.92
C LYS A 11 53.21 42.99 23.68
N LEU A 12 52.62 41.87 23.26
CA LEU A 12 53.31 40.61 22.98
C LEU A 12 54.18 40.64 21.71
N LEU A 13 53.80 41.45 20.72
CA LEU A 13 54.57 41.71 19.50
C LEU A 13 55.81 42.58 19.78
N ASN A 14 55.68 43.60 20.65
CA ASN A 14 56.80 44.46 21.05
C ASN A 14 57.84 43.74 21.94
N ASP A 15 57.46 42.66 22.62
CA ASP A 15 58.35 41.85 23.49
C ASP A 15 59.20 40.82 22.73
N GLY A 16 59.17 40.80 21.38
CA GLY A 16 59.92 39.82 20.55
C GLY A 16 59.42 38.37 20.64
N SER A 17 58.33 38.12 21.36
CA SER A 17 57.85 36.77 21.72
C SER A 17 56.81 36.21 20.74
N ILE A 18 57.16 36.15 19.44
CA ILE A 18 56.29 35.65 18.36
C ILE A 18 55.61 34.31 18.70
N LYS A 19 56.33 33.41 19.40
CA LYS A 19 55.79 32.12 19.87
C LYS A 19 54.58 32.26 20.81
N LYS A 20 54.61 33.23 21.75
CA LYS A 20 53.49 33.48 22.69
C LYS A 20 52.28 34.09 21.98
N TYR A 21 52.53 34.99 21.03
CA TYR A 21 51.49 35.58 20.20
C TYR A 21 50.78 34.54 19.33
N LEU A 22 51.55 33.66 18.66
CA LEU A 22 50.99 32.56 17.85
C LEU A 22 50.20 31.58 18.70
N ALA A 23 50.70 31.17 19.87
CA ALA A 23 49.97 30.27 20.78
C ALA A 23 48.63 30.88 21.24
N TYR A 24 48.60 32.18 21.53
CA TYR A 24 47.37 32.87 21.93
C TYR A 24 46.36 32.98 20.77
N ALA A 25 46.82 33.32 19.56
CA ALA A 25 45.96 33.40 18.38
C ALA A 25 45.39 32.03 17.99
N ILE A 26 46.17 30.95 18.11
CA ILE A 26 45.70 29.57 17.92
C ILE A 26 44.62 29.22 18.95
N GLY A 27 44.83 29.58 20.23
CA GLY A 27 43.84 29.37 21.27
C GLY A 27 42.50 30.08 20.99
N GLU A 28 42.54 31.33 20.51
CA GLU A 28 41.35 32.10 20.15
C GLU A 28 40.61 31.49 18.95
N ILE A 29 41.33 31.05 17.91
CA ILE A 29 40.75 30.35 16.76
C ILE A 29 40.09 29.03 17.20
N LEU A 30 40.78 28.23 18.03
CA LEU A 30 40.21 26.98 18.55
C LEU A 30 38.94 27.22 19.35
N LEU A 31 38.88 28.27 20.16
CA LEU A 31 37.70 28.61 20.96
C LEU A 31 36.51 29.01 20.06
N VAL A 32 36.75 29.79 19.02
CA VAL A 32 35.73 30.13 18.00
C VAL A 32 35.25 28.89 17.25
N VAL A 33 36.17 28.02 16.83
CA VAL A 33 35.84 26.76 16.13
C VAL A 33 34.99 25.85 17.01
N ILE A 34 35.33 25.68 18.28
CA ILE A 34 34.52 24.91 19.25
C ILE A 34 33.11 25.53 19.39
N GLY A 35 33.01 26.86 19.47
CA GLY A 35 31.72 27.56 19.51
C GLY A 35 30.84 27.28 18.29
N ILE A 36 31.42 27.34 17.08
CA ILE A 36 30.71 27.02 15.83
C ILE A 36 30.28 25.56 15.80
N LEU A 37 31.15 24.64 16.21
CA LEU A 37 30.84 23.21 16.24
C LEU A 37 29.69 22.90 17.19
N ILE A 38 29.67 23.50 18.39
CA ILE A 38 28.57 23.35 19.35
C ILE A 38 27.26 23.92 18.77
N ALA A 39 27.31 25.09 18.12
CA ALA A 39 26.12 25.68 17.48
C ALA A 39 25.56 24.78 16.36
N LEU A 40 26.44 24.23 15.51
CA LEU A 40 26.05 23.26 14.47
C LEU A 40 25.48 21.97 15.08
N GLN A 41 26.09 21.46 16.16
CA GLN A 41 25.61 20.27 16.86
C GLN A 41 24.19 20.47 17.41
N LEU A 42 23.93 21.62 18.05
CA LEU A 42 22.60 21.97 18.58
C LEU A 42 21.56 22.09 17.45
N ASN A 43 21.93 22.73 16.33
CA ASN A 43 21.05 22.86 15.17
C ASN A 43 20.72 21.48 14.56
N ASN A 44 21.72 20.63 14.38
CA ASN A 44 21.54 19.27 13.86
C ASN A 44 20.68 18.41 14.80
N TRP A 45 20.85 18.55 16.11
CA TRP A 45 20.03 17.85 17.10
C TRP A 45 18.56 18.29 17.04
N ASN A 46 18.28 19.59 16.97
CA ASN A 46 16.92 20.11 16.81
C ASN A 46 16.28 19.63 15.50
N GLN A 47 17.02 19.67 14.38
CA GLN A 47 16.53 19.18 13.09
C GLN A 47 16.23 17.67 13.15
N ASN A 48 17.10 16.87 13.76
CA ASN A 48 16.89 15.43 13.91
C ASN A 48 15.65 15.13 14.76
N ARG A 49 15.43 15.88 15.85
CA ARG A 49 14.21 15.77 16.66
C ARG A 49 12.95 16.10 15.85
N SER A 50 12.98 17.18 15.08
CA SER A 50 11.87 17.55 14.20
C SER A 50 11.59 16.45 13.16
N ASN A 51 12.62 15.93 12.50
CA ASN A 51 12.48 14.86 11.51
C ASN A 51 11.93 13.57 12.14
N ASN A 52 12.34 13.22 13.36
CA ASN A 52 11.81 12.05 14.09
C ASN A 52 10.31 12.20 14.38
N ASN A 53 9.86 13.40 14.77
CA ASN A 53 8.44 13.64 15.03
C ASN A 53 7.60 13.46 13.76
N VAL A 54 8.10 13.96 12.63
CA VAL A 54 7.45 13.81 11.32
C VAL A 54 7.43 12.34 10.89
N GLU A 55 8.54 11.60 11.08
CA GLU A 55 8.60 10.16 10.81
C GLU A 55 7.55 9.37 11.61
N ILE A 56 7.38 9.68 12.90
CA ILE A 56 6.34 9.06 13.76
C ILE A 56 4.93 9.36 13.25
N GLN A 57 4.67 10.59 12.80
CA GLN A 57 3.37 10.97 12.23
C GLN A 57 3.08 10.17 10.96
N TYR A 58 4.07 10.00 10.08
CA TYR A 58 3.91 9.19 8.88
C TYR A 58 3.69 7.72 9.19
N TYR A 59 4.44 7.13 10.13
CA TYR A 59 4.19 5.75 10.53
C TYR A 59 2.76 5.53 11.05
N LYS A 60 2.22 6.47 11.83
CA LYS A 60 0.81 6.39 12.28
C LYS A 60 -0.17 6.49 11.11
N ALA A 61 0.00 7.48 10.24
CA ALA A 61 -0.86 7.67 9.08
C ALA A 61 -0.85 6.46 8.12
N ILE A 62 0.34 5.90 7.86
CA ILE A 62 0.50 4.69 7.05
C ILE A 62 -0.18 3.51 7.73
N LYS A 63 0.05 3.31 9.04
CA LYS A 63 -0.57 2.22 9.79
C LYS A 63 -2.10 2.28 9.72
N ASP A 64 -2.68 3.46 9.90
CA ASP A 64 -4.12 3.63 9.86
C ASP A 64 -4.68 3.36 8.46
N GLN A 65 -4.02 3.85 7.40
CA GLN A 65 -4.37 3.50 6.02
C GLN A 65 -4.32 1.99 5.77
N LEU A 66 -3.24 1.33 6.19
CA LEU A 66 -3.06 -0.11 5.98
C LEU A 66 -4.15 -0.94 6.69
N LYS A 67 -4.64 -0.48 7.85
CA LYS A 67 -5.78 -1.13 8.53
C LYS A 67 -7.08 -0.98 7.74
N GLU A 68 -7.33 0.18 7.13
CA GLU A 68 -8.50 0.39 6.27
C GLU A 68 -8.43 -0.50 5.02
N ASP A 69 -7.25 -0.56 4.39
CA ASP A 69 -6.99 -1.42 3.23
C ASP A 69 -7.21 -2.90 3.61
N LEU A 70 -6.70 -3.35 4.77
CA LEU A 70 -6.89 -4.71 5.28
C LEU A 70 -8.37 -5.05 5.48
N ASN A 71 -9.15 -4.16 6.09
CA ASN A 71 -10.59 -4.38 6.30
C ASN A 71 -11.35 -4.46 4.97
N SER A 72 -10.95 -3.64 4.00
CA SER A 72 -11.54 -3.65 2.66
C SER A 72 -11.21 -4.98 1.95
N LEU A 73 -9.95 -5.41 1.95
CA LEU A 73 -9.54 -6.71 1.38
C LEU A 73 -10.32 -7.88 1.99
N LYS A 74 -10.49 -7.91 3.32
CA LYS A 74 -11.28 -8.96 4.00
C LYS A 74 -12.72 -8.99 3.53
N SER A 75 -13.33 -7.82 3.38
CA SER A 75 -14.71 -7.70 2.89
C SER A 75 -14.83 -8.25 1.46
N GLU A 76 -13.84 -7.98 0.60
CA GLU A 76 -13.81 -8.49 -0.78
C GLU A 76 -13.55 -10.01 -0.84
N ILE A 77 -12.69 -10.55 0.04
CA ILE A 77 -12.48 -12.01 0.18
C ILE A 77 -13.79 -12.70 0.58
N ASP A 78 -14.47 -12.17 1.60
CA ASP A 78 -15.75 -12.73 2.07
C ASP A 78 -16.83 -12.63 0.98
N TYR A 79 -16.88 -11.51 0.26
CA TYR A 79 -17.78 -11.33 -0.88
C TYR A 79 -17.52 -12.39 -1.97
N ASN A 80 -16.25 -12.58 -2.35
CA ASN A 80 -15.84 -13.54 -3.37
C ASN A 80 -16.22 -14.98 -2.99
N LYS A 81 -16.02 -15.34 -1.71
CA LYS A 81 -16.33 -16.66 -1.17
C LYS A 81 -17.82 -17.00 -1.26
N ASN A 82 -18.71 -16.02 -1.12
CA ASN A 82 -20.16 -16.24 -1.19
C ASN A 82 -20.60 -16.76 -2.56
N TYR A 83 -20.01 -16.26 -3.66
CA TYR A 83 -20.40 -16.66 -5.02
C TYR A 83 -19.61 -17.85 -5.57
N LEU A 84 -18.37 -18.08 -5.10
CA LEU A 84 -17.51 -19.14 -5.63
C LEU A 84 -18.14 -20.53 -5.47
N GLY A 85 -18.82 -20.77 -4.35
CA GLY A 85 -19.57 -22.00 -4.10
C GLY A 85 -20.77 -22.14 -5.04
N GLU A 86 -21.52 -21.07 -5.28
CA GLU A 86 -22.67 -21.06 -6.18
C GLU A 86 -22.25 -21.33 -7.64
N PHE A 87 -21.18 -20.70 -8.10
CA PHE A 87 -20.68 -20.90 -9.47
C PHE A 87 -20.17 -22.33 -9.68
N SER A 88 -19.53 -22.91 -8.65
CA SER A 88 -19.12 -24.32 -8.68
C SER A 88 -20.34 -25.24 -8.76
N TYR A 89 -21.39 -24.95 -7.98
CA TYR A 89 -22.64 -25.71 -8.01
C TYR A 89 -23.39 -25.60 -9.34
N ALA A 90 -23.46 -24.40 -9.94
CA ALA A 90 -24.02 -24.19 -11.27
C ALA A 90 -23.28 -25.01 -12.34
N LYS A 91 -21.96 -25.09 -12.24
CA LYS A 91 -21.16 -25.95 -13.11
C LYS A 91 -21.54 -27.42 -12.97
N ASP A 92 -21.71 -27.91 -11.76
CA ASP A 92 -22.13 -29.29 -11.51
C ASP A 92 -23.53 -29.58 -12.08
N ILE A 93 -24.46 -28.62 -12.01
CA ILE A 93 -25.78 -28.73 -12.65
C ILE A 93 -25.63 -28.90 -14.17
N ILE A 94 -24.76 -28.11 -14.80
CA ILE A 94 -24.51 -28.18 -16.25
C ILE A 94 -23.88 -29.51 -16.64
N ILE A 95 -22.81 -29.92 -15.95
CA ILE A 95 -22.07 -31.18 -16.23
C ILE A 95 -22.98 -32.40 -16.13
N ASN A 96 -23.84 -32.45 -15.10
CA ASN A 96 -24.76 -33.56 -14.90
C ASN A 96 -26.03 -33.42 -15.74
N ASN A 97 -26.19 -32.33 -16.49
CA ASN A 97 -27.39 -32.00 -17.25
C ASN A 97 -28.67 -32.09 -16.40
N ASP A 98 -28.63 -31.60 -15.15
CA ASP A 98 -29.76 -31.68 -14.23
C ASP A 98 -30.83 -30.64 -14.58
N GLN A 99 -31.73 -31.04 -15.46
CA GLN A 99 -32.85 -30.22 -15.97
C GLN A 99 -33.85 -29.84 -14.86
N SER A 100 -33.90 -30.58 -13.74
CA SER A 100 -34.77 -30.25 -12.61
C SER A 100 -34.35 -28.95 -11.90
N LYS A 101 -33.10 -28.51 -12.12
CA LYS A 101 -32.50 -27.33 -11.50
C LYS A 101 -32.40 -26.13 -12.42
N ILE A 102 -33.08 -26.12 -13.57
CA ILE A 102 -32.96 -25.04 -14.56
C ILE A 102 -33.24 -23.64 -13.99
N ASN A 103 -34.23 -23.51 -13.10
CA ASN A 103 -34.52 -22.24 -12.44
C ASN A 103 -33.38 -21.82 -11.49
N THR A 104 -32.81 -22.77 -10.74
CA THR A 104 -31.65 -22.52 -9.88
C THR A 104 -30.42 -22.11 -10.70
N LEU A 105 -30.15 -22.83 -11.80
CA LEU A 105 -29.06 -22.50 -12.73
C LEU A 105 -29.25 -21.12 -13.35
N GLY A 106 -30.47 -20.79 -13.78
CA GLY A 106 -30.81 -19.47 -14.31
C GLY A 106 -30.62 -18.35 -13.28
N THR A 107 -30.98 -18.57 -12.02
CA THR A 107 -30.74 -17.59 -10.95
C THR A 107 -29.25 -17.37 -10.72
N ILE A 108 -28.46 -18.44 -10.55
CA ILE A 108 -27.00 -18.32 -10.34
C ILE A 108 -26.32 -17.66 -11.54
N THR A 109 -26.82 -17.95 -12.75
CA THR A 109 -26.35 -17.32 -13.99
C THR A 109 -26.49 -15.79 -13.95
N LEU A 110 -27.58 -15.27 -13.39
CA LEU A 110 -27.75 -13.82 -13.23
C LEU A 110 -26.74 -13.23 -12.24
N GLU A 111 -26.27 -14.00 -11.25
CA GLU A 111 -25.26 -13.58 -10.29
C GLU A 111 -23.84 -13.58 -10.88
N MET A 112 -23.62 -14.10 -12.10
CA MET A 112 -22.31 -14.01 -12.79
C MET A 112 -21.86 -12.57 -13.06
N ILE A 113 -22.76 -11.58 -12.95
CA ILE A 113 -22.42 -10.15 -13.03
C ILE A 113 -21.88 -9.59 -11.71
N ARG A 114 -21.97 -10.35 -10.61
CA ARG A 114 -21.45 -9.99 -9.29
C ARG A 114 -19.98 -10.35 -9.22
N TYR A 115 -19.16 -9.39 -8.79
CA TYR A 115 -17.73 -9.58 -8.59
C TYR A 115 -17.25 -8.69 -7.44
N SER A 116 -16.22 -9.13 -6.72
CA SER A 116 -15.51 -8.28 -5.77
C SER A 116 -14.79 -7.16 -6.53
N ASP A 117 -14.61 -5.98 -5.95
CA ASP A 117 -13.92 -4.85 -6.60
C ASP A 117 -13.10 -4.06 -5.57
N PHE A 118 -11.94 -4.59 -5.20
CA PHE A 118 -11.04 -3.87 -4.31
C PHE A 118 -10.48 -2.63 -5.03
N ARG A 119 -10.82 -1.45 -4.50
CA ARG A 119 -10.23 -0.18 -4.94
C ARG A 119 -9.66 0.55 -3.73
N ARG A 120 -8.34 0.69 -3.72
CA ARG A 120 -7.66 1.47 -2.68
C ARG A 120 -8.10 2.94 -2.73
N LYS A 121 -8.48 3.48 -1.57
CA LYS A 121 -9.08 4.82 -1.44
C LYS A 121 -8.06 5.95 -1.23
N SER A 122 -6.91 5.67 -0.61
CA SER A 122 -5.92 6.70 -0.26
C SER A 122 -4.49 6.15 -0.32
N ASN A 123 -3.53 7.03 -0.65
CA ASN A 123 -2.14 6.68 -0.87
C ASN A 123 -1.17 7.61 -0.14
N VAL A 124 -1.03 7.41 1.18
CA VAL A 124 -0.05 8.12 2.02
C VAL A 124 1.38 7.89 1.50
N TYR A 125 1.70 6.68 1.08
CA TYR A 125 3.05 6.34 0.59
C TYR A 125 3.40 7.09 -0.71
N GLN A 126 2.51 7.16 -1.69
CA GLN A 126 2.73 7.93 -2.93
C GLN A 126 2.83 9.43 -2.64
N THR A 127 2.08 9.93 -1.66
CA THR A 127 2.22 11.32 -1.22
C THR A 127 3.64 11.59 -0.72
N LEU A 128 4.19 10.67 0.09
CA LEU A 128 5.57 10.74 0.59
C LEU A 128 6.62 10.63 -0.52
N VAL A 129 6.38 9.79 -1.52
CA VAL A 129 7.26 9.68 -2.69
C VAL A 129 7.26 10.98 -3.48
N ASN A 130 6.07 11.53 -3.77
CA ASN A 130 5.89 12.75 -4.53
C ASN A 130 6.46 13.98 -3.81
N SER A 131 6.34 14.05 -2.49
CA SER A 131 6.92 15.13 -1.67
C SER A 131 8.41 14.95 -1.39
N SER A 132 9.03 13.84 -1.83
CA SER A 132 10.39 13.44 -1.46
C SER A 132 10.62 13.25 0.04
N GLU A 133 9.55 13.15 0.83
CA GLU A 133 9.59 12.95 2.29
C GLU A 133 9.72 11.47 2.67
N VAL A 134 9.58 10.55 1.72
CA VAL A 134 9.89 9.13 1.93
C VAL A 134 11.31 8.91 2.50
N LYS A 135 12.24 9.83 2.23
CA LYS A 135 13.61 9.83 2.81
C LYS A 135 13.65 10.01 4.33
N LEU A 136 12.57 10.54 4.93
CA LEU A 136 12.43 10.71 6.38
C LEU A 136 12.12 9.38 7.07
N LEU A 137 11.59 8.39 6.35
CA LEU A 137 11.43 7.02 6.85
C LEU A 137 12.80 6.34 6.87
N LYS A 138 13.33 6.12 8.08
CA LYS A 138 14.67 5.56 8.27
C LYS A 138 14.69 4.06 8.07
N ASN A 139 13.61 3.37 8.44
CA ASN A 139 13.51 1.92 8.30
C ASN A 139 13.30 1.55 6.82
N LYS A 140 14.37 1.07 6.18
CA LYS A 140 14.35 0.67 4.77
C LYS A 140 13.48 -0.54 4.49
N ASN A 141 13.29 -1.43 5.47
CA ASN A 141 12.39 -2.58 5.32
C ASN A 141 10.95 -2.11 5.21
N VAL A 142 10.51 -1.15 6.04
CA VAL A 142 9.16 -0.57 5.91
C VAL A 142 8.97 0.06 4.53
N VAL A 143 9.95 0.83 4.05
CA VAL A 143 9.88 1.44 2.70
C VAL A 143 9.77 0.38 1.60
N GLN A 144 10.58 -0.67 1.65
CA GLN A 144 10.54 -1.77 0.66
C GLN A 144 9.22 -2.52 0.67
N LYS A 145 8.66 -2.80 1.86
CA LYS A 145 7.36 -3.46 1.98
C LYS A 145 6.22 -2.59 1.44
N LEU A 146 6.26 -1.28 1.69
CA LEU A 146 5.30 -0.34 1.11
C LEU A 146 5.40 -0.32 -0.42
N GLN A 147 6.61 -0.35 -0.99
CA GLN A 147 6.80 -0.46 -2.45
C GLN A 147 6.18 -1.74 -3.01
N SER A 148 6.45 -2.88 -2.36
CA SER A 148 5.87 -4.16 -2.77
C SER A 148 4.34 -4.14 -2.69
N LEU A 149 3.77 -3.56 -1.64
CA LEU A 149 2.31 -3.37 -1.52
C LEU A 149 1.73 -2.52 -2.65
N GLU A 150 2.39 -1.42 -3.05
CA GLU A 150 1.94 -0.61 -4.19
C GLU A 150 1.91 -1.43 -5.49
N GLU A 151 2.93 -2.23 -5.76
CA GLU A 151 2.97 -3.11 -6.94
C GLU A 151 1.83 -4.13 -6.91
N MET A 152 1.56 -4.73 -5.75
CA MET A 152 0.45 -5.66 -5.56
C MET A 152 -0.91 -5.00 -5.77
N TYR A 153 -1.12 -3.79 -5.25
CA TYR A 153 -2.36 -3.04 -5.46
C TYR A 153 -2.60 -2.69 -6.92
N ILE A 154 -1.55 -2.33 -7.67
CA ILE A 154 -1.66 -2.11 -9.11
C ILE A 154 -2.11 -3.40 -9.80
N TYR A 155 -1.52 -4.54 -9.43
CA TYR A 155 -1.89 -5.83 -10.02
C TYR A 155 -3.32 -6.24 -9.69
N ILE A 156 -3.74 -6.10 -8.42
CA ILE A 156 -5.12 -6.34 -7.98
C ILE A 156 -6.09 -5.47 -8.79
N ASN A 157 -5.90 -4.15 -8.82
CA ASN A 157 -6.78 -3.22 -9.55
C ASN A 157 -6.87 -3.53 -11.05
N ARG A 158 -5.79 -4.05 -11.65
CA ARG A 158 -5.78 -4.53 -13.04
C ARG A 158 -6.69 -5.74 -13.19
N LEU A 159 -6.58 -6.73 -12.31
CA LEU A 159 -7.45 -7.91 -12.35
C LEU A 159 -8.92 -7.57 -12.09
N GLU A 160 -9.22 -6.62 -11.21
CA GLU A 160 -10.59 -6.11 -11.04
C GLU A 160 -11.17 -5.59 -12.35
N SER A 161 -10.37 -4.81 -13.05
CA SER A 161 -10.77 -4.19 -14.31
C SER A 161 -10.90 -5.23 -15.43
N THR A 162 -10.04 -6.25 -15.44
CA THR A 162 -10.16 -7.40 -16.34
C THR A 162 -11.45 -8.19 -16.07
N HIS A 163 -11.78 -8.45 -14.80
CA HIS A 163 -13.00 -9.19 -14.43
C HIS A 163 -14.25 -8.44 -14.91
N LEU A 164 -14.35 -7.13 -14.63
CA LEU A 164 -15.44 -6.31 -15.15
C LEU A 164 -15.51 -6.33 -16.69
N SER A 165 -14.35 -6.28 -17.37
CA SER A 165 -14.30 -6.37 -18.83
C SER A 165 -14.85 -7.70 -19.35
N VAL A 166 -14.48 -8.83 -18.74
CA VAL A 166 -15.04 -10.16 -19.06
C VAL A 166 -16.55 -10.18 -18.86
N ILE A 167 -17.04 -9.63 -17.74
CA ILE A 167 -18.48 -9.54 -17.48
C ILE A 167 -19.19 -8.78 -18.60
N LEU A 168 -18.71 -7.58 -18.94
CA LEU A 168 -19.38 -6.72 -19.91
C LEU A 168 -19.29 -7.24 -21.35
N SER A 169 -18.15 -7.84 -21.71
CA SER A 169 -17.88 -8.26 -23.10
C SER A 169 -18.30 -9.68 -23.43
N GLN A 170 -18.37 -10.58 -22.43
CA GLN A 170 -18.65 -12.01 -22.64
C GLN A 170 -19.90 -12.45 -21.87
N ILE A 171 -19.97 -12.18 -20.56
CA ILE A 171 -21.03 -12.73 -19.69
C ILE A 171 -22.39 -12.07 -19.96
N VAL A 172 -22.46 -10.73 -19.92
CA VAL A 172 -23.72 -10.00 -20.10
C VAL A 172 -24.39 -10.30 -21.45
N PRO A 173 -23.67 -10.37 -22.59
CA PRO A 173 -24.25 -10.81 -23.85
C PRO A 173 -24.84 -12.22 -23.80
N GLU A 174 -24.14 -13.19 -23.19
CA GLU A 174 -24.63 -14.56 -23.08
C GLU A 174 -25.86 -14.66 -22.18
N ILE A 175 -25.88 -13.96 -21.04
CA ILE A 175 -27.07 -13.86 -20.18
C ILE A 175 -28.27 -13.33 -20.98
N LYS A 176 -28.08 -12.26 -21.76
CA LYS A 176 -29.17 -11.64 -22.54
C LYS A 176 -29.73 -12.54 -23.64
N LYS A 177 -28.91 -13.42 -24.23
CA LYS A 177 -29.36 -14.40 -25.22
C LYS A 177 -30.15 -15.53 -24.57
N THR A 178 -29.72 -15.97 -23.38
CA THR A 178 -30.21 -17.19 -22.73
C THR A 178 -31.38 -16.96 -21.78
N ILE A 179 -31.44 -15.80 -21.11
CA ILE A 179 -32.38 -15.52 -20.02
C ILE A 179 -33.19 -14.26 -20.30
N ARG A 180 -34.52 -14.37 -20.21
CA ARG A 180 -35.41 -13.22 -20.05
C ARG A 180 -35.39 -12.78 -18.59
N ILE A 181 -34.91 -11.56 -18.33
CA ILE A 181 -34.77 -11.04 -16.96
C ILE A 181 -36.13 -10.73 -16.32
N SER A 182 -37.06 -10.14 -17.09
CA SER A 182 -38.38 -9.76 -16.57
C SER A 182 -39.50 -10.06 -17.58
N PRO A 183 -40.50 -10.89 -17.23
CA PRO A 183 -40.48 -11.78 -16.06
C PRO A 183 -39.37 -12.83 -16.20
N PHE A 184 -38.73 -13.19 -15.09
CA PHE A 184 -37.63 -14.15 -15.06
C PHE A 184 -38.02 -15.47 -15.73
N LYS A 185 -37.27 -15.87 -16.75
CA LYS A 185 -37.40 -17.17 -17.41
C LYS A 185 -36.12 -17.49 -18.18
N VAL A 186 -35.64 -18.73 -18.07
CA VAL A 186 -34.62 -19.27 -18.99
C VAL A 186 -35.33 -19.54 -20.32
N GLU A 187 -34.96 -18.83 -21.38
CA GLU A 187 -35.59 -18.97 -22.70
C GLU A 187 -34.84 -19.99 -23.56
N ASP A 188 -33.51 -20.00 -23.51
CA ASP A 188 -32.67 -20.94 -24.24
C ASP A 188 -32.16 -22.06 -23.32
N HIS A 189 -32.92 -23.14 -23.26
CA HIS A 189 -32.61 -24.30 -22.43
C HIS A 189 -31.41 -25.09 -22.96
N GLU A 190 -31.16 -25.13 -24.27
CA GLU A 190 -30.02 -25.89 -24.80
C GLU A 190 -28.72 -25.13 -24.58
N ALA A 191 -28.73 -23.81 -24.79
CA ALA A 191 -27.55 -22.98 -24.60
C ALA A 191 -27.06 -22.99 -23.15
N ILE A 192 -27.95 -22.88 -22.15
CA ILE A 192 -27.54 -22.78 -20.73
C ILE A 192 -26.85 -24.05 -20.21
N TYR A 193 -27.11 -25.22 -20.81
CA TYR A 193 -26.46 -26.49 -20.48
C TYR A 193 -25.28 -26.83 -21.41
N SER A 194 -24.91 -25.94 -22.31
CA SER A 194 -23.79 -26.16 -23.23
C SER A 194 -22.44 -26.05 -22.53
N TYR A 195 -21.41 -26.72 -23.08
CA TYR A 195 -20.05 -26.59 -22.58
C TYR A 195 -19.50 -25.17 -22.76
N GLN A 196 -19.96 -24.44 -23.79
CA GLN A 196 -19.61 -23.04 -24.00
C GLN A 196 -20.13 -22.16 -22.86
N PHE A 197 -21.36 -22.43 -22.39
CA PHE A 197 -21.92 -21.73 -21.25
C PHE A 197 -21.21 -22.10 -19.94
N GLN A 198 -20.88 -23.39 -19.77
CA GLN A 198 -20.06 -23.87 -18.66
C GLN A 198 -18.70 -23.15 -18.57
N ASN A 199 -18.04 -22.93 -19.70
CA ASN A 199 -16.73 -22.25 -19.75
C ASN A 199 -16.77 -20.85 -19.13
N ASN A 200 -17.92 -20.16 -19.16
CA ASN A 200 -18.08 -18.87 -18.51
C ASN A 200 -17.95 -19.00 -16.99
N PHE A 201 -18.54 -20.04 -16.37
CA PHE A 201 -18.35 -20.30 -14.94
C PHE A 201 -16.91 -20.66 -14.61
N ASP A 202 -16.26 -21.53 -15.40
CA ASP A 202 -14.87 -21.90 -15.18
C ASP A 202 -13.93 -20.68 -15.27
N LEU A 203 -14.16 -19.78 -16.23
CA LEU A 203 -13.41 -18.52 -16.39
C LEU A 203 -13.57 -17.61 -15.16
N LEU A 204 -14.81 -17.38 -14.71
CA LEU A 204 -15.08 -16.54 -13.54
C LEU A 204 -14.48 -17.14 -12.27
N ILE A 205 -14.65 -18.45 -12.04
CA ILE A 205 -14.04 -19.15 -10.89
C ILE A 205 -12.51 -19.01 -10.92
N GLY A 206 -11.88 -19.12 -12.09
CA GLY A 206 -10.44 -18.92 -12.24
C GLY A 206 -9.99 -17.52 -11.83
N LEU A 207 -10.66 -16.49 -12.35
CA LEU A 207 -10.39 -15.09 -11.99
C LEU A 207 -10.63 -14.82 -10.50
N MET A 208 -11.70 -15.38 -9.93
CA MET A 208 -12.03 -15.25 -8.51
C MET A 208 -10.96 -15.87 -7.62
N LYS A 209 -10.43 -17.05 -7.96
CA LYS A 209 -9.35 -17.70 -7.20
C LYS A 209 -8.04 -16.92 -7.29
N GLU A 210 -7.66 -16.46 -8.48
CA GLU A 210 -6.46 -15.66 -8.66
C GLU A 210 -6.52 -14.37 -7.84
N LYS A 211 -7.68 -13.68 -7.85
CA LYS A 211 -7.90 -12.50 -7.02
C LYS A 211 -7.81 -12.81 -5.52
N GLU A 212 -8.43 -13.90 -5.07
CA GLU A 212 -8.38 -14.32 -3.67
C GLU A 212 -6.95 -14.57 -3.19
N ASP A 213 -6.13 -15.25 -3.99
CA ASP A 213 -4.73 -15.51 -3.68
C ASP A 213 -3.94 -14.20 -3.53
N LEU A 214 -4.19 -13.21 -4.39
CA LEU A 214 -3.54 -11.91 -4.29
C LEU A 214 -4.02 -11.08 -3.11
N TYR A 215 -5.32 -11.11 -2.80
CA TYR A 215 -5.84 -10.44 -1.61
C TYR A 215 -5.20 -11.01 -0.34
N LYS A 216 -5.05 -12.34 -0.25
CA LYS A 216 -4.37 -13.00 0.88
C LYS A 216 -2.90 -12.64 0.97
N GLN A 217 -2.19 -12.57 -0.17
CA GLN A 217 -0.82 -12.09 -0.19
C GLN A 217 -0.73 -10.64 0.32
N ALA A 218 -1.63 -9.76 -0.15
CA ALA A 218 -1.66 -8.37 0.28
C ALA A 218 -1.98 -8.24 1.78
N GLU A 219 -2.94 -9.02 2.29
CA GLU A 219 -3.23 -9.09 3.73
C GLU A 219 -1.99 -9.45 4.54
N ASN A 220 -1.26 -10.51 4.15
CA ASN A 220 -0.05 -10.94 4.85
C ASN A 220 1.03 -9.85 4.84
N GLU A 221 1.21 -9.19 3.70
CA GLU A 221 2.20 -8.13 3.56
C GLU A 221 1.82 -6.87 4.36
N ILE A 222 0.53 -6.53 4.42
CA ILE A 222 -0.01 -5.46 5.28
C ILE A 222 0.27 -5.78 6.76
N ILE A 223 -0.10 -6.98 7.22
CA ILE A 223 0.10 -7.40 8.61
C ILE A 223 1.58 -7.34 8.99
N SER A 224 2.45 -7.86 8.11
CA SER A 224 3.90 -7.80 8.30
C SER A 224 4.39 -6.35 8.38
N THR A 225 3.94 -5.48 7.47
CA THR A 225 4.33 -4.06 7.44
C THR A 225 3.89 -3.32 8.70
N ILE A 226 2.65 -3.55 9.17
CA ILE A 226 2.14 -2.99 10.42
C ILE A 226 3.02 -3.43 11.60
N SER A 227 3.45 -4.69 11.64
CA SER A 227 4.35 -5.18 12.70
C SER A 227 5.69 -4.45 12.73
N PHE A 228 6.29 -4.17 11.57
CA PHE A 228 7.54 -3.39 11.50
C PHE A 228 7.32 -1.94 11.93
N ILE A 229 6.20 -1.33 11.53
CA ILE A 229 5.84 0.01 11.96
C ILE A 229 5.66 0.07 13.49
N ASP A 230 5.05 -0.95 14.09
CA ASP A 230 4.84 -1.00 15.53
C ASP A 230 6.13 -1.15 16.35
N GLN A 231 7.12 -1.85 15.80
CA GLN A 231 8.47 -1.88 16.36
C GLN A 231 9.10 -0.49 16.33
N GLU A 232 9.08 0.20 15.18
CA GLU A 232 9.61 1.57 15.05
C GLU A 232 8.93 2.58 15.98
N LEU A 233 7.61 2.46 16.18
CA LEU A 233 6.87 3.33 17.07
C LEU A 233 7.14 3.03 18.56
N THR A 234 7.54 1.80 18.89
CA THR A 234 7.90 1.41 20.26
C THR A 234 9.31 1.85 20.61
N ASP A 235 10.27 1.67 19.69
CA ASP A 235 11.68 2.05 19.89
C ASP A 235 11.89 3.57 20.00
N LYS A 236 10.93 4.36 19.52
CA LYS A 236 10.95 5.83 19.54
C LYS A 236 10.17 6.45 20.73
N LYS A 237 9.57 5.65 21.61
CA LYS A 237 8.98 6.12 22.89
C LYS A 237 10.05 6.34 23.94
#